data_AF-A0A0D3AP27-F1
#
_entry.id   AF-A0A0D3AP27-F1
#
_cell.length_a   1.000
_cell.length_b   1.000
_cell.length_c   1.000
_cell.angle_alpha   90.00
_cell.angle_beta   90.00
_cell.angle_gamma   90.00
#
_symmetry.space_group_name_H-M   'P 1'
#
loop_
_entity.id
_entity.type
_entity.pdbx_description
1 polymer ?
#
loop_
_entity_poly.entity_id
_entity_poly.type
_entity_poly.pdbx_seq_one_letter_code
_entity_poly.pdbx_strand_id
1 'polypeptide(L)'
;MWKRERMEARKRDFLKKIRKRQQFTWEPSITETVKIAYEKKAHKYISSNLCEWKEKWKLNKDPPEWVSDDNWLGYDLMWKDEKVQAKSSTNSTNRRSERGGFGIAIHNTWAKSYERRKDEMTIDNGREEPDMLAFLADAHRSRKTDDIRDKKVSRLCRLKSLSLRVAVLGFGTLPDPGQVPPSGSFISNLDQEGQLRIANEKIAIADEKIAMATEKIVTLENDKAEKDKVIQYLQNIASKVVSKFPDLLQEDEDATQE
;
A
#
# COMPACT_ATOMS: atom_id res chain seq x y z
N MET A 1 0.46 7.66 -60.76
CA MET A 1 -0.39 6.67 -60.07
C MET A 1 0.38 5.36 -59.85
N TRP A 2 0.89 4.73 -60.91
CA TRP A 2 1.58 3.43 -60.88
C TRP A 2 2.82 3.28 -59.95
N LYS A 3 3.61 4.35 -59.77
CA LYS A 3 4.79 4.31 -58.87
C LYS A 3 4.40 4.17 -57.39
N ARG A 4 3.26 4.74 -56.96
CA ARG A 4 2.76 4.63 -55.58
C ARG A 4 2.22 3.24 -55.30
N GLU A 5 1.43 2.68 -56.21
CA GLU A 5 0.91 1.31 -56.07
C GLU A 5 2.02 0.25 -56.03
N ARG A 6 3.10 0.43 -56.80
CA ARG A 6 4.26 -0.47 -56.79
C ARG A 6 5.04 -0.40 -55.47
N MET A 7 5.15 0.78 -54.88
CA MET A 7 5.75 0.97 -53.55
C MET A 7 4.89 0.34 -52.47
N GLU A 8 3.57 0.51 -52.51
CA GLU A 8 2.64 -0.10 -51.56
C GLU A 8 2.55 -1.63 -51.72
N ALA A 9 2.67 -2.16 -52.95
CA ALA A 9 2.79 -3.59 -53.17
C ALA A 9 4.08 -4.16 -52.58
N ARG A 10 5.22 -3.47 -52.75
CA ARG A 10 6.50 -3.87 -52.15
C ARG A 10 6.50 -3.79 -50.63
N LYS A 11 5.89 -2.76 -50.05
CA LYS A 11 5.68 -2.66 -48.59
C LYS A 11 4.83 -3.80 -48.08
N ARG A 12 3.69 -4.09 -48.73
CA ARG A 12 2.82 -5.23 -48.35
C ARG A 12 3.56 -6.56 -48.44
N ASP A 13 4.33 -6.78 -49.50
CA ASP A 13 5.07 -8.04 -49.69
C ASP A 13 6.24 -8.16 -48.68
N PHE A 14 6.91 -7.05 -48.38
CA PHE A 14 7.93 -6.96 -47.33
C PHE A 14 7.34 -7.25 -45.94
N LEU A 15 6.20 -6.65 -45.59
CA LEU A 15 5.48 -6.90 -44.34
C LEU A 15 4.98 -8.35 -44.27
N LYS A 16 4.48 -8.92 -45.37
CA LYS A 16 4.07 -10.33 -45.47
C LYS A 16 5.27 -11.26 -45.27
N LYS A 17 6.44 -10.87 -45.77
CA LYS A 17 7.71 -11.61 -45.60
C LYS A 17 8.26 -11.50 -44.17
N ILE A 18 8.11 -10.35 -43.50
CA ILE A 18 8.45 -10.19 -42.08
C ILE A 18 7.52 -11.06 -41.22
N ARG A 19 6.21 -10.99 -41.45
CA ARG A 19 5.21 -11.81 -40.73
C ARG A 19 5.47 -13.31 -40.88
N LYS A 20 5.90 -13.74 -42.08
CA LYS A 20 6.29 -15.14 -42.35
C LYS A 20 7.66 -15.54 -41.78
N ARG A 21 8.51 -14.60 -41.35
CA ARG A 21 9.82 -14.89 -40.73
C ARG A 21 9.76 -14.95 -39.20
N GLN A 22 8.73 -14.40 -38.57
CA GLN A 22 8.36 -14.77 -37.20
C GLN A 22 7.70 -16.16 -37.23
N GLN A 23 8.49 -17.17 -37.59
CA GLN A 23 8.07 -18.57 -37.47
C GLN A 23 8.32 -18.97 -36.04
N PHE A 24 7.26 -18.98 -35.26
CA PHE A 24 7.28 -19.53 -33.92
C PHE A 24 7.49 -21.05 -34.04
N THR A 25 8.57 -21.57 -33.45
CA THR A 25 9.06 -22.94 -33.63
C THR A 25 8.31 -23.99 -32.79
N TRP A 26 7.14 -23.64 -32.26
CA TRP A 26 6.36 -24.52 -31.38
C TRP A 26 5.09 -25.01 -32.07
N GLU A 27 4.56 -26.14 -31.60
CA GLU A 27 3.36 -26.74 -32.20
C GLU A 27 2.14 -25.82 -32.09
N PRO A 28 1.27 -25.76 -33.11
CA PRO A 28 0.07 -24.92 -33.08
C PRO A 28 -0.84 -25.18 -31.87
N SER A 29 -0.89 -26.43 -31.38
CA SER A 29 -1.67 -26.88 -30.22
C SER A 29 -1.30 -26.17 -28.91
N ILE A 30 -0.04 -25.74 -28.76
CA ILE A 30 0.45 -25.06 -27.55
C ILE A 30 0.53 -23.54 -27.71
N THR A 31 0.04 -22.99 -28.84
CA THR A 31 0.12 -21.56 -29.13
C THR A 31 -0.51 -20.71 -28.05
N GLU A 32 -1.68 -21.11 -27.54
CA GLU A 32 -2.37 -20.34 -26.50
C GLU A 32 -1.59 -20.35 -25.18
N THR A 33 -1.07 -21.51 -24.80
CA THR A 33 -0.22 -21.64 -23.60
C THR A 33 1.05 -20.80 -23.71
N VAL A 34 1.70 -20.80 -24.88
CA VAL A 34 2.91 -20.01 -25.13
C VAL A 34 2.58 -18.51 -25.12
N LYS A 35 1.46 -18.10 -25.71
CA LYS A 35 0.99 -16.71 -25.68
C LYS A 35 0.76 -16.23 -24.25
N ILE A 36 0.03 -17.00 -23.43
CA ILE A 36 -0.21 -16.69 -22.02
C ILE A 36 1.12 -16.59 -21.24
N ALA A 37 2.03 -17.55 -21.44
CA ALA A 37 3.33 -17.55 -20.78
C ALA A 37 4.18 -16.34 -21.21
N TYR A 38 4.14 -15.98 -22.50
CA TYR A 38 4.81 -14.82 -23.05
C TYR A 38 4.25 -13.53 -22.48
N GLU A 39 2.93 -13.34 -22.48
CA GLU A 39 2.27 -12.17 -21.90
C GLU A 39 2.58 -12.02 -20.41
N LYS A 40 2.57 -13.12 -19.65
CA LYS A 40 2.96 -13.11 -18.23
C LYS A 40 4.42 -12.67 -18.06
N LYS A 41 5.31 -13.15 -18.92
CA LYS A 41 6.74 -12.78 -18.88
C LYS A 41 6.96 -11.32 -19.29
N ALA A 42 6.28 -10.87 -20.35
CA ALA A 42 6.31 -9.49 -20.83
C ALA A 42 5.76 -8.53 -19.77
N HIS A 43 4.61 -8.85 -19.16
CA HIS A 43 4.03 -8.08 -18.07
C HIS A 43 5.02 -7.92 -16.91
N LYS A 44 5.62 -9.02 -16.45
CA LYS A 44 6.62 -8.98 -15.37
C LYS A 44 7.84 -8.13 -15.74
N TYR A 45 8.31 -8.25 -16.97
CA TYR A 45 9.46 -7.48 -17.45
C TYR A 45 9.15 -5.99 -17.51
N ILE A 46 8.01 -5.60 -18.09
CA ILE A 46 7.57 -4.21 -18.16
C ILE A 46 7.41 -3.64 -16.74
N SER A 47 6.66 -4.32 -15.87
CA SER A 47 6.38 -3.82 -14.52
C SER A 47 7.63 -3.66 -13.65
N SER A 48 8.61 -4.55 -13.81
CA SER A 48 9.89 -4.45 -13.08
C SER A 48 10.73 -3.26 -13.52
N ASN A 49 10.67 -2.89 -14.81
CA ASN A 49 11.48 -1.82 -15.38
C ASN A 49 10.83 -0.42 -15.30
N LEU A 50 9.54 -0.33 -14.96
CA LEU A 50 8.81 0.94 -14.89
C LEU A 50 9.46 1.99 -13.98
N CYS A 51 10.03 1.58 -12.84
CA CYS A 51 10.69 2.49 -11.91
C CYS A 51 11.90 3.16 -12.57
N GLU A 52 12.77 2.38 -13.22
CA GLU A 52 13.94 2.89 -13.91
C GLU A 52 13.57 3.79 -15.09
N TRP A 53 12.52 3.44 -15.83
CA TRP A 53 12.04 4.26 -16.94
C TRP A 53 11.48 5.58 -16.46
N LYS A 54 10.73 5.57 -15.35
CA LYS A 54 10.22 6.81 -14.74
C LYS A 54 11.36 7.70 -14.25
N GLU A 55 12.45 7.14 -13.73
CA GLU A 55 13.65 7.90 -13.37
C GLU A 55 14.34 8.50 -14.60
N LYS A 56 14.49 7.74 -15.68
CA LYS A 56 15.03 8.24 -16.96
C LYS A 56 14.15 9.34 -17.56
N TRP A 57 12.83 9.17 -17.51
CA TRP A 57 11.86 10.17 -17.95
C TRP A 57 11.99 11.49 -17.18
N LYS A 58 12.15 11.43 -15.84
CA LYS A 58 12.41 12.64 -15.03
C LYS A 58 13.70 13.37 -15.41
N LEU A 59 14.68 12.64 -15.94
CA LEU A 59 15.95 13.17 -16.43
C LEU A 59 15.89 13.60 -17.91
N ASN A 60 14.69 13.61 -18.53
CA ASN A 60 14.47 13.89 -19.95
C ASN A 60 15.32 13.02 -20.90
N LYS A 61 15.55 11.76 -20.54
CA LYS A 61 16.25 10.78 -21.40
C LYS A 61 15.27 10.07 -22.31
N ASP A 62 15.78 9.61 -23.45
CA ASP A 62 14.99 8.89 -24.45
C ASP A 62 14.43 7.56 -23.91
N PRO A 63 13.25 7.14 -24.42
CA PRO A 63 12.68 5.84 -24.10
C PRO A 63 13.59 4.68 -24.54
N PRO A 64 13.43 3.49 -23.94
CA PRO A 64 14.09 2.29 -24.44
C PRO A 64 13.71 2.02 -25.91
N GLU A 65 14.67 1.60 -26.73
CA GLU A 65 14.53 1.42 -28.20
C GLU A 65 13.35 0.53 -28.62
N TRP A 66 12.99 -0.45 -27.81
CA TRP A 66 11.92 -1.41 -28.11
C TRP A 66 10.52 -0.96 -27.64
N VAL A 67 10.42 0.15 -26.90
CA VAL A 67 9.14 0.71 -26.48
C VAL A 67 8.60 1.58 -27.61
N SER A 68 7.43 1.23 -28.14
CA SER A 68 6.74 2.05 -29.15
C SER A 68 6.50 3.47 -28.66
N ASP A 69 6.65 4.47 -29.53
CA ASP A 69 6.39 5.88 -29.25
C ASP A 69 4.98 6.10 -28.67
N ASP A 70 3.97 5.39 -29.20
CA ASP A 70 2.59 5.44 -28.71
C ASP A 70 2.47 4.97 -27.25
N ASN A 71 3.19 3.91 -26.88
CA ASN A 71 3.20 3.39 -25.52
C ASN A 71 3.92 4.35 -24.58
N TRP A 72 5.01 4.97 -25.05
CA TRP A 72 5.76 5.96 -24.28
C TRP A 72 4.92 7.21 -24.02
N LEU A 73 4.18 7.69 -25.03
CA LEU A 73 3.23 8.79 -24.89
C LEU A 73 2.16 8.47 -23.85
N GLY A 74 1.65 7.24 -23.84
CA GLY A 74 0.71 6.76 -22.81
C GLY A 74 1.30 6.84 -21.40
N TYR A 75 2.56 6.43 -21.22
CA TYR A 75 3.26 6.55 -19.93
C TYR A 75 3.51 8.01 -19.53
N ASP A 76 3.89 8.87 -20.48
CA ASP A 76 4.10 10.30 -20.27
C ASP A 76 2.81 10.99 -19.78
N LEU A 77 1.69 10.74 -20.44
CA LEU A 77 0.38 11.24 -20.03
C LEU A 77 -0.01 10.75 -18.63
N MET A 78 0.16 9.45 -18.36
CA MET A 78 -0.14 8.86 -17.05
C MET A 78 0.73 9.44 -15.93
N TRP A 79 2.02 9.69 -16.18
CA TRP A 79 2.92 10.25 -15.18
C TRP A 79 2.70 11.75 -14.96
N LYS A 80 2.20 12.48 -15.97
CA LYS A 80 1.80 13.89 -15.86
C LYS A 80 0.46 14.09 -15.16
N ASP A 81 -0.42 13.08 -15.14
CA ASP A 81 -1.71 13.16 -14.44
C ASP A 81 -1.53 13.46 -12.94
N GLU A 82 -2.09 14.58 -12.50
CA GLU A 82 -2.04 15.07 -11.14
C GLU A 82 -2.64 14.08 -10.15
N LYS A 83 -3.69 13.34 -10.55
CA LYS A 83 -4.32 12.33 -9.69
C LYS A 83 -3.35 11.21 -9.35
N VAL A 84 -2.58 10.76 -10.35
CA VAL A 84 -1.56 9.71 -10.20
C VAL A 84 -0.41 10.22 -9.33
N GLN A 85 0.03 11.47 -9.54
CA GLN A 85 1.08 12.09 -8.74
C GLN A 85 0.67 12.25 -7.27
N ALA A 86 -0.53 12.78 -7.00
CA ALA A 86 -1.06 12.95 -5.65
C ALA A 86 -1.16 11.60 -4.93
N LYS A 87 -1.74 10.58 -5.58
CA LYS A 87 -1.82 9.22 -5.00
C LYS A 87 -0.44 8.64 -4.72
N SER A 88 0.51 8.82 -5.64
CA SER A 88 1.89 8.36 -5.47
C SER A 88 2.60 9.06 -4.32
N SER A 89 2.42 10.39 -4.18
CA SER A 89 3.00 11.19 -3.12
C SER A 89 2.45 10.77 -1.75
N THR A 90 1.13 10.70 -1.62
CA THR A 90 0.45 10.24 -0.40
C THR A 90 0.92 8.83 0.00
N ASN A 91 0.99 7.89 -0.94
CA ASN A 91 1.48 6.54 -0.66
C ASN A 91 2.94 6.51 -0.22
N SER A 92 3.79 7.33 -0.82
CA SER A 92 5.21 7.46 -0.43
C SER A 92 5.35 8.02 0.98
N THR A 93 4.63 9.10 1.29
CA THR A 93 4.59 9.72 2.61
C THR A 93 4.08 8.75 3.67
N ASN A 94 3.01 8.01 3.37
CA ASN A 94 2.47 7.00 4.29
C ASN A 94 3.49 5.88 4.56
N ARG A 95 4.15 5.37 3.52
CA ARG A 95 5.19 4.34 3.65
C ARG A 95 6.42 4.80 4.44
N ARG A 96 6.78 6.07 4.32
CA ARG A 96 7.93 6.70 5.00
C ARG A 96 7.52 7.46 6.26
N SER A 97 6.29 7.29 6.73
CA SER A 97 5.78 8.02 7.88
C SER A 97 6.57 7.68 9.15
N GLU A 98 6.82 8.70 9.98
CA GLU A 98 7.57 8.51 11.23
C GLU A 98 6.74 7.85 12.33
N ARG A 99 5.43 7.62 12.12
CA ARG A 99 4.52 6.96 13.06
C ARG A 99 4.70 7.46 14.51
N GLY A 100 4.79 8.77 14.72
CA GLY A 100 5.04 9.35 16.06
C GLY A 100 6.44 9.10 16.62
N GLY A 101 7.48 9.08 15.77
CA GLY A 101 8.87 8.87 16.14
C GLY A 101 9.33 7.41 16.11
N PHE A 102 8.44 6.46 15.83
CA PHE A 102 8.76 5.03 15.75
C PHE A 102 9.29 4.57 14.38
N GLY A 103 9.20 5.42 13.36
CA GLY A 103 9.67 5.14 12.00
C GLY A 103 8.79 4.15 11.23
N ILE A 104 9.37 3.56 10.17
CA ILE A 104 8.70 2.57 9.31
C ILE A 104 8.43 1.29 10.10
N ALA A 105 7.27 0.67 9.91
CA ALA A 105 6.95 -0.62 10.51
C ALA A 105 7.71 -1.74 9.79
N ILE A 106 8.61 -2.42 10.50
CA ILE A 106 9.47 -3.47 9.94
C ILE A 106 9.09 -4.80 10.59
N HIS A 107 8.55 -5.74 9.81
CA HIS A 107 8.28 -7.12 10.24
C HIS A 107 9.16 -8.11 9.47
N ASN A 108 9.41 -9.28 10.06
CA ASN A 108 10.36 -10.29 9.56
C ASN A 108 9.71 -11.65 9.34
N THR A 109 8.38 -11.72 9.27
CA THR A 109 7.61 -12.95 8.97
C THR A 109 7.73 -13.41 7.51
N TRP A 110 8.53 -12.72 6.69
CA TRP A 110 8.74 -13.01 5.27
C TRP A 110 7.41 -13.14 4.52
N ALA A 111 7.25 -14.20 3.72
CA ALA A 111 6.03 -14.48 2.96
C ALA A 111 4.94 -15.16 3.79
N LYS A 112 5.12 -15.32 5.11
CA LYS A 112 4.11 -15.91 5.99
C LYS A 112 3.22 -14.80 6.57
N SER A 113 1.92 -15.06 6.60
CA SER A 113 0.97 -14.23 7.35
C SER A 113 1.26 -14.31 8.85
N TYR A 114 0.81 -13.30 9.59
CA TYR A 114 0.88 -13.30 11.05
C TYR A 114 0.14 -14.52 11.63
N GLU A 115 -1.03 -14.86 11.11
CA GLU A 115 -1.80 -16.04 11.52
C GLU A 115 -1.00 -17.33 11.37
N ARG A 116 -0.44 -17.58 10.19
CA ARG A 116 0.37 -18.77 9.95
C ARG A 116 1.58 -18.83 10.88
N ARG A 117 2.24 -17.68 11.15
CA ARG A 117 3.37 -17.64 12.08
C ARG A 117 2.94 -17.92 13.51
N LYS A 118 1.75 -17.45 13.90
CA LYS A 118 1.16 -17.69 15.22
C LYS A 118 0.85 -19.17 15.40
N ASP A 119 0.25 -19.81 14.41
CA ASP A 119 -0.04 -21.26 14.45
C ASP A 119 1.24 -22.09 14.60
N GLU A 120 2.31 -21.73 13.88
CA GLU A 120 3.62 -22.37 14.02
C GLU A 120 4.17 -22.20 15.45
N MET A 121 4.09 -21.00 16.03
CA MET A 121 4.51 -20.78 17.42
C MET A 121 3.64 -21.54 18.42
N THR A 122 2.34 -21.66 18.18
CA THR A 122 1.43 -22.45 19.02
C THR A 122 1.82 -23.93 19.00
N ILE A 123 2.19 -24.48 17.84
CA ILE A 123 2.69 -25.86 17.72
C ILE A 123 4.03 -26.00 18.46
N ASP A 124 4.96 -25.07 18.26
CA ASP A 124 6.28 -25.08 18.92
C ASP A 124 6.17 -24.99 20.45
N ASN A 125 5.18 -24.25 20.97
CA ASN A 125 4.90 -24.10 22.40
C ASN A 125 4.07 -25.24 23.01
N GLY A 126 3.82 -26.34 22.27
CA GLY A 126 3.04 -27.47 22.81
C GLY A 126 1.52 -27.26 22.80
N ARG A 127 1.00 -26.55 21.80
CA ARG A 127 -0.43 -26.15 21.64
C ARG A 127 -0.91 -25.08 22.63
N GLU A 128 0.00 -24.33 23.23
CA GLU A 128 -0.34 -23.15 24.01
C GLU A 128 -0.20 -21.88 23.15
N GLU A 129 -1.22 -21.04 23.17
CA GLU A 129 -1.25 -19.82 22.37
C GLU A 129 -0.16 -18.85 22.86
N PRO A 130 0.74 -18.36 21.98
CA PRO A 130 1.82 -17.48 22.40
C PRO A 130 1.28 -16.16 22.93
N ASP A 131 1.87 -15.66 24.02
CA ASP A 131 1.62 -14.31 24.51
C ASP A 131 1.82 -13.29 23.37
N MET A 132 0.94 -12.31 23.28
CA MET A 132 0.94 -11.34 22.19
C MET A 132 2.27 -10.58 22.10
N LEU A 133 2.92 -10.31 23.24
CA LEU A 133 4.24 -9.66 23.24
C LEU A 133 5.35 -10.60 22.79
N ALA A 134 5.29 -11.89 23.13
CA ALA A 134 6.23 -12.89 22.65
C ALA A 134 6.10 -13.09 21.13
N PHE A 135 4.86 -13.13 20.63
CA PHE A 135 4.57 -13.19 19.20
C PHE A 135 5.07 -11.95 18.45
N LEU A 136 4.79 -10.75 18.97
CA LEU A 136 5.29 -9.51 18.36
C LEU A 136 6.82 -9.43 18.41
N ALA A 137 7.44 -9.88 19.49
CA ALA A 137 8.90 -9.94 19.58
C ALA A 137 9.46 -10.85 18.47
N ASP A 138 8.96 -12.09 18.33
CA ASP A 138 9.41 -13.02 17.28
C ASP A 138 9.16 -12.48 15.86
N ALA A 139 7.96 -11.96 15.60
CA ALA A 139 7.59 -11.45 14.29
C ALA A 139 8.43 -10.23 13.84
N HIS A 140 8.92 -9.44 14.79
CA HIS A 140 9.73 -8.25 14.51
C HIS A 140 11.24 -8.43 14.79
N ARG A 141 11.65 -9.60 15.28
CA ARG A 141 13.05 -9.98 15.57
C ARG A 141 13.86 -10.21 14.31
N SER A 142 15.04 -9.59 14.22
CA SER A 142 15.99 -9.85 13.14
C SER A 142 16.67 -11.20 13.39
N ARG A 143 16.57 -12.16 12.47
CA ARG A 143 17.31 -13.44 12.59
C ARG A 143 18.84 -13.27 12.53
N LYS A 144 19.34 -12.17 11.98
CA LYS A 144 20.79 -11.90 11.86
C LYS A 144 21.40 -11.24 13.09
N THR A 145 20.63 -10.36 13.73
CA THR A 145 21.12 -9.47 14.79
C THR A 145 20.48 -9.78 16.15
N ASP A 146 19.49 -10.68 16.17
CA ASP A 146 18.65 -11.00 17.33
C ASP A 146 17.80 -9.80 17.87
N ASP A 147 18.07 -8.58 17.41
CA ASP A 147 17.38 -7.38 17.88
C ASP A 147 15.99 -7.17 17.26
N ILE A 148 15.10 -6.52 18.02
CA ILE A 148 13.76 -6.10 17.60
C ILE A 148 13.90 -4.80 16.81
N ARG A 149 13.77 -4.89 15.48
CA ARG A 149 13.98 -3.74 14.57
C ARG A 149 12.87 -2.70 14.67
N ASP A 150 11.66 -3.11 15.02
CA ASP A 150 10.55 -2.17 15.17
C ASP A 150 10.63 -1.44 16.52
N LYS A 151 10.81 -0.11 16.48
CA LYS A 151 10.97 0.71 17.68
C LYS A 151 9.74 0.67 18.60
N LYS A 152 8.53 0.50 18.06
CA LYS A 152 7.29 0.44 18.85
C LYS A 152 7.22 -0.88 19.62
N VAL A 153 7.47 -2.01 18.93
CA VAL A 153 7.51 -3.34 19.58
C VAL A 153 8.63 -3.40 20.61
N SER A 154 9.81 -2.88 20.28
CA SER A 154 10.93 -2.79 21.22
C SER A 154 10.58 -1.99 22.49
N ARG A 155 9.81 -0.90 22.36
CA ARG A 155 9.31 -0.14 23.51
C ARG A 155 8.26 -0.92 24.32
N LEU A 156 7.33 -1.61 23.66
CA LEU A 156 6.32 -2.45 24.30
C LEU A 156 6.96 -3.57 25.14
N CYS A 157 7.92 -4.31 24.58
CA CYS A 157 8.64 -5.36 25.29
C CYS A 157 9.41 -4.80 26.50
N ARG A 158 10.03 -3.62 26.37
CA ARG A 158 10.70 -2.92 27.49
C ARG A 158 9.74 -2.48 28.59
N LEU A 159 8.57 -1.95 28.25
CA LEU A 159 7.59 -1.52 29.25
C LEU A 159 7.06 -2.70 30.06
N LYS A 160 6.84 -3.86 29.43
CA LYS A 160 6.43 -5.07 30.13
C LYS A 160 7.51 -5.56 31.10
N SER A 161 8.77 -5.55 30.70
CA SER A 161 9.87 -5.99 31.58
C SER A 161 10.05 -5.06 32.78
N LEU A 162 9.85 -3.75 32.61
CA LEU A 162 9.85 -2.78 33.71
C LEU A 162 8.65 -2.97 34.65
N SER A 163 7.45 -3.17 34.11
CA SER A 163 6.24 -3.43 34.92
C SER A 163 6.36 -4.70 35.76
N LEU A 164 6.92 -5.78 35.20
CA LEU A 164 7.18 -7.02 35.93
C LEU A 164 8.21 -6.82 37.06
N ARG A 165 9.25 -5.99 36.85
CA ARG A 165 10.25 -5.70 37.89
C ARG A 165 9.67 -4.91 39.07
N VAL A 166 8.74 -4.00 38.82
CA VAL A 166 8.04 -3.25 39.89
C VAL A 166 7.12 -4.17 40.68
N ALA A 167 6.42 -5.10 40.02
CA ALA A 167 5.54 -6.07 40.69
C ALA A 167 6.30 -7.07 41.58
N VAL A 168 7.51 -7.50 41.17
CA VAL A 168 8.34 -8.46 41.92
C VAL A 168 8.99 -7.83 43.17
N LEU A 169 9.09 -6.50 43.24
CA LEU A 169 9.69 -5.77 44.37
C LEU A 169 8.64 -5.16 45.34
N GLY A 170 7.35 -5.47 45.18
CA GLY A 170 6.24 -4.70 45.76
C GLY A 170 5.43 -5.33 46.90
N PHE A 171 5.92 -6.36 47.60
CA PHE A 171 5.29 -6.88 48.83
C PHE A 171 6.35 -7.30 49.86
N GLY A 172 6.99 -6.31 50.48
CA GLY A 172 7.91 -6.50 51.60
C GLY A 172 7.49 -5.64 52.78
N THR A 173 6.90 -6.28 53.80
CA THR A 173 6.80 -5.90 55.23
C THR A 173 6.74 -4.43 55.63
N LEU A 174 5.65 -4.10 56.33
CA LEU A 174 5.43 -2.89 57.13
C LEU A 174 6.67 -2.57 58.01
N PRO A 175 7.24 -1.35 57.95
CA PRO A 175 8.35 -1.00 58.83
C PRO A 175 7.85 -0.49 60.19
N ASP A 176 8.50 -0.99 61.24
CA ASP A 176 8.44 -0.57 62.64
C ASP A 176 8.70 0.95 62.78
N PRO A 177 7.99 1.71 63.64
CA PRO A 177 8.10 3.15 63.72
C PRO A 177 9.35 3.55 64.53
N GLY A 178 10.52 3.42 63.90
CA GLY A 178 11.77 3.77 64.57
C GLY A 178 12.97 3.99 63.66
N GLN A 179 12.86 3.80 62.34
CA GLN A 179 14.01 3.88 61.44
C GLN A 179 13.95 5.13 60.55
N VAL A 180 14.91 6.03 60.77
CA VAL A 180 15.16 7.20 59.91
C VAL A 180 15.48 6.69 58.49
N PRO A 181 14.79 7.18 57.43
CA PRO A 181 15.03 6.67 56.08
C PRO A 181 16.41 7.10 55.59
N PRO A 182 17.13 6.25 54.82
CA PRO A 182 18.32 6.70 54.13
C PRO A 182 17.90 7.71 53.07
N SER A 183 18.71 8.77 52.94
CA SER A 183 18.59 9.85 51.96
C SER A 183 18.29 9.30 50.56
N GLY A 184 17.01 9.22 50.23
CA GLY A 184 16.51 8.94 48.90
C GLY A 184 16.76 10.18 48.05
N SER A 185 17.56 10.00 47.02
CA SER A 185 17.86 10.97 45.97
C SER A 185 16.65 11.83 45.64
N PHE A 186 16.76 13.12 45.92
CA PHE A 186 15.91 14.19 45.40
C PHE A 186 15.88 14.07 43.86
N ILE A 187 14.87 13.40 43.30
CA ILE A 187 14.56 13.53 41.88
C ILE A 187 13.96 14.92 41.72
N SER A 188 14.67 15.76 40.98
CA SER A 188 14.39 17.17 40.75
C SER A 188 12.94 17.41 40.30
N ASN A 189 12.18 18.16 41.11
CA ASN A 189 10.84 18.69 40.77
C ASN A 189 10.77 19.50 39.45
N LEU A 190 11.93 19.82 38.85
CA LEU A 190 12.05 20.52 37.57
C LEU A 190 11.55 19.69 36.36
N ASP A 191 11.50 18.36 36.47
CA ASP A 191 11.14 17.46 35.34
C ASP A 191 9.62 17.25 35.19
N GLN A 192 8.85 17.34 36.29
CA GLN A 192 7.38 17.14 36.24
C GLN A 192 6.63 18.32 35.59
N GLU A 193 7.00 19.56 35.88
CA GLU A 193 6.38 20.74 35.25
C GLU A 193 6.71 20.84 33.76
N GLY A 194 7.94 20.45 33.36
CA GLY A 194 8.32 20.36 31.95
C GLY A 194 7.51 19.31 31.21
N GLN A 195 7.32 18.13 31.81
CA GLN A 195 6.48 17.07 31.24
C GLN A 195 5.01 17.49 31.14
N LEU A 196 4.46 18.20 32.15
CA LEU A 196 3.09 18.71 32.12
C LEU A 196 2.89 19.77 31.02
N ARG A 197 3.86 20.66 30.81
CA ARG A 197 3.82 21.64 29.70
C ARG A 197 3.81 20.97 28.34
N ILE A 198 4.70 19.99 28.13
CA ILE A 198 4.77 19.23 26.87
C ILE A 198 3.48 18.42 26.64
N ALA A 199 2.87 17.89 27.71
CA ALA A 199 1.60 17.17 27.62
C ALA A 199 0.46 18.09 27.21
N ASN A 200 0.35 19.27 27.81
CA ASN A 200 -0.69 20.25 27.49
C ASN A 200 -0.55 20.81 26.06
N GLU A 201 0.68 21.06 25.61
CA GLU A 201 0.93 21.49 24.23
C GLU A 201 0.55 20.39 23.21
N LYS A 202 0.81 19.12 23.54
CA LYS A 202 0.37 17.99 22.71
C LYS A 202 -1.16 17.84 22.67
N ILE A 203 -1.86 18.16 23.76
CA ILE A 203 -3.32 18.19 23.81
C ILE A 203 -3.85 19.30 22.90
N ALA A 204 -3.31 20.52 22.99
CA ALA A 204 -3.71 21.63 22.13
C ALA A 204 -3.52 21.32 20.63
N ILE A 205 -2.39 20.72 20.25
CA ILE A 205 -2.14 20.30 18.87
C ILE A 205 -3.11 19.18 18.43
N ALA A 206 -3.50 18.29 19.35
CA ALA A 206 -4.47 17.25 19.05
C ALA A 206 -5.88 17.84 18.83
N ASP A 207 -6.29 18.80 19.66
CA ASP A 207 -7.57 19.48 19.55
C ASP A 207 -7.68 20.29 18.24
N GLU A 208 -6.60 20.98 17.84
CA GLU A 208 -6.53 21.68 16.55
C GLU A 208 -6.66 20.71 15.37
N LYS A 209 -6.01 19.54 15.43
CA LYS A 209 -6.14 18.51 14.40
C LYS A 209 -7.53 17.90 14.35
N ILE A 210 -8.20 17.75 15.49
CA ILE A 210 -9.60 17.30 15.56
C ILE A 210 -10.49 18.35 14.90
N ALA A 211 -10.33 19.64 15.22
CA ALA A 211 -11.09 20.73 14.60
C ALA A 211 -10.93 20.74 13.07
N MET A 212 -9.68 20.69 12.57
CA MET A 212 -9.41 20.60 11.14
C MET A 212 -9.99 19.35 10.47
N ALA A 213 -10.02 18.22 11.18
CA ALA A 213 -10.63 16.99 10.67
C ALA A 213 -12.16 17.12 10.59
N THR A 214 -12.79 17.75 11.59
CA THR A 214 -14.24 17.98 11.60
C THR A 214 -14.68 18.89 10.46
N GLU A 215 -13.94 19.97 10.18
CA GLU A 215 -14.22 20.85 9.03
C GLU A 215 -14.13 20.08 7.69
N LYS A 216 -13.10 19.25 7.53
CA LYS A 216 -12.96 18.41 6.33
C LYS A 216 -14.10 17.42 6.17
N ILE A 217 -14.57 16.82 7.26
CA ILE A 217 -15.73 15.91 7.21
C ILE A 217 -16.98 16.66 6.72
N VAL A 218 -17.26 17.84 7.27
CA VAL A 218 -18.41 18.67 6.85
C VAL A 218 -18.34 19.01 5.37
N THR A 219 -17.17 19.39 4.84
CA THR A 219 -17.02 19.66 3.40
C THR A 219 -17.30 18.43 2.53
N LEU A 220 -16.80 17.26 2.94
CA LEU A 220 -17.01 16.01 2.21
C LEU A 220 -18.47 15.55 2.25
N GLU A 221 -19.17 15.78 3.35
CA GLU A 221 -20.61 15.49 3.48
C GLU A 221 -21.44 16.37 2.54
N ASN A 222 -21.10 17.66 2.42
CA ASN A 222 -21.75 18.56 1.47
C ASN A 222 -21.51 18.14 0.00
N ASP A 223 -20.27 17.82 -0.37
CA ASP A 223 -19.93 17.32 -1.71
C ASP A 223 -20.68 16.01 -2.04
N LYS A 224 -20.86 15.15 -1.04
CA LYS A 224 -21.63 13.92 -1.19
C LYS A 224 -23.11 14.23 -1.43
N ALA A 225 -23.69 15.14 -0.66
CA ALA A 225 -25.08 15.56 -0.85
C ALA A 225 -25.33 16.18 -2.23
N GLU A 226 -24.37 16.91 -2.80
CA GLU A 226 -24.45 17.42 -4.16
C GLU A 226 -24.42 16.29 -5.20
N LYS A 227 -23.51 15.31 -5.04
CA LYS A 227 -23.45 14.15 -5.94
C LYS A 227 -24.72 13.31 -5.88
N ASP A 228 -25.32 13.14 -4.71
CA ASP A 228 -26.57 12.40 -4.56
C ASP A 228 -27.73 13.08 -5.30
N LYS A 229 -27.79 14.42 -5.31
CA LYS A 229 -28.77 15.19 -6.13
C LYS A 229 -28.58 14.94 -7.63
N VAL A 230 -27.33 14.90 -8.10
CA VAL A 230 -27.03 14.62 -9.52
C VAL A 230 -27.43 13.20 -9.89
N ILE A 231 -27.15 12.21 -9.04
CA ILE A 231 -27.55 10.82 -9.26
C ILE A 231 -29.07 10.71 -9.35
N GLN A 232 -29.81 11.33 -8.43
CA GLN A 232 -31.29 11.34 -8.47
C GLN A 232 -31.83 11.99 -9.75
N TYR A 233 -31.23 13.08 -10.20
CA TYR A 233 -31.62 13.73 -11.46
C TYR A 233 -31.40 12.81 -12.67
N LEU A 234 -30.24 12.16 -12.75
CA LEU A 234 -29.92 11.22 -13.83
C LEU A 234 -30.83 9.99 -13.80
N GLN A 235 -31.14 9.45 -12.62
CA GLN A 235 -32.09 8.34 -12.46
C GLN A 235 -33.49 8.74 -12.96
N ASN A 236 -33.97 9.94 -12.64
CA ASN A 236 -35.25 10.43 -13.12
C ASN A 236 -35.28 10.58 -14.65
N ILE A 237 -34.20 11.08 -15.26
CA ILE A 237 -34.06 11.12 -16.72
C ILE A 237 -34.09 9.70 -17.30
N ALA A 238 -33.30 8.78 -16.75
CA ALA A 238 -33.25 7.40 -17.21
C ALA A 238 -34.65 6.75 -17.14
N SER A 239 -35.38 6.90 -16.04
CA SER A 239 -36.76 6.40 -15.91
C SER A 239 -37.70 7.02 -16.95
N LYS A 240 -37.58 8.32 -17.25
CA LYS A 240 -38.39 8.98 -18.30
C LYS A 240 -38.06 8.47 -19.70
N VAL A 241 -36.79 8.19 -19.99
CA VAL A 241 -36.36 7.64 -21.28
C VAL A 241 -36.87 6.22 -21.44
N VAL A 242 -36.67 5.37 -20.43
CA VAL A 242 -37.18 3.98 -20.41
C VAL A 242 -38.71 3.95 -20.53
N SER A 243 -39.44 4.88 -19.90
CA SER A 243 -40.91 4.94 -20.05
C SER A 243 -41.38 5.36 -21.45
N LYS A 244 -40.55 6.09 -22.21
CA LYS A 244 -40.88 6.56 -23.56
C LYS A 244 -40.45 5.58 -24.65
N PHE A 245 -39.45 4.77 -24.37
CA PHE A 245 -38.87 3.81 -25.31
C PHE A 245 -38.72 2.45 -24.62
N PRO A 246 -39.84 1.74 -24.37
CA PRO A 246 -39.80 0.42 -23.73
C PRO A 246 -39.06 -0.63 -24.58
N ASP A 247 -38.98 -0.40 -25.90
CA ASP A 247 -38.33 -1.28 -26.87
C ASP A 247 -36.79 -1.36 -26.70
N LEU A 248 -36.18 -0.45 -25.93
CA LEU A 248 -34.74 -0.44 -25.66
C LEU A 248 -34.30 -1.50 -24.61
N LEU A 249 -35.24 -2.29 -24.07
CA LEU A 249 -35.00 -3.34 -23.08
C LEU A 249 -34.99 -4.77 -23.66
N GLN A 250 -35.18 -4.95 -24.97
CA GLN A 250 -35.00 -6.27 -25.60
C GLN A 250 -33.51 -6.54 -25.77
N GLU A 251 -32.94 -7.32 -24.84
CA GLU A 251 -31.69 -8.04 -25.09
C GLU A 251 -32.01 -9.15 -26.10
N ASP A 252 -31.41 -9.07 -27.29
CA ASP A 252 -31.44 -10.14 -28.28
C ASP A 252 -30.67 -11.36 -27.72
N GLU A 253 -31.34 -12.19 -26.92
CA GLU A 253 -30.94 -13.57 -26.67
C GLU A 253 -31.18 -14.40 -27.94
N ASP A 254 -30.39 -14.21 -28.99
CA ASP A 254 -30.35 -15.13 -30.13
C ASP A 254 -29.04 -14.99 -30.90
N ALA A 255 -27.97 -15.58 -30.36
CA ALA A 255 -26.77 -15.92 -31.14
C ALA A 255 -25.95 -17.02 -30.46
N THR A 256 -26.51 -18.22 -30.30
CA THR A 256 -25.69 -19.44 -30.22
C THR A 256 -26.43 -20.63 -30.83
N GLN A 257 -26.44 -20.68 -32.17
CA GLN A 257 -26.45 -21.92 -32.92
C GLN A 257 -25.40 -21.81 -34.02
N GLU A 258 -24.23 -22.40 -33.78
CA GLU A 258 -23.44 -23.19 -34.74
C GLU A 258 -22.32 -23.94 -34.02
#